data_AF-A0A7C7QQW3-F1
#
_entry.id   AF-A0A7C7QQW3-F1
#
_cell.length_a   1.000
_cell.length_b   1.000
_cell.length_c   1.000
_cell.angle_alpha   90.00
_cell.angle_beta   90.00
_cell.angle_gamma   90.00
#
_symmetry.space_group_name_H-M   'P 1'
#
loop_
_entity.id
_entity.type
_entity.pdbx_description
1 polymer ?
#
loop_
_entity_poly.entity_id
_entity_poly.type
_entity_poly.pdbx_seq_one_letter_code
_entity_poly.pdbx_strand_id
1 'polypeptide(L)'
;MKQDCKVLAEMDYEPGQVEKGYANRTLYVNLSDNTIASKPVSQEMKDIFIGGRGFGLWLLWHGVTAGTKWNDPENEIVISPGPIGGITQYPGSGKSLVVSLSPTTHSVMDSNVGGHFGPLLKFAGWDAIEVQGKAEKDVIVYVDGMKGKVSIIEAPEDLETNTHILAEKVLEMFARSESEKQGISSVSAGTGAEHTFIGCLNFSFYDVRRQAPRVKQAGRGGIGTVFRDKKIKALVVKYLGVKGDSNHPADRGRITKVGVKMHKEIHDNDPLQCNMRQVGTPYLVKIMNDYDLLPVHNFKYGSHPEGEKIAGEVWRKRFTQGIPDGCWYGCTLSCSHSVDGYILKTGPYKGQVVNVDGPEYETIAGVGSNCGIFDPDAVLELNFYCDTYGIDTISFGTLTAFVMECYEAGVLNKEITGGLELNFGNAEAAIELLHQMGRGEGFGAIAGQGIRRMKQIFAEEYGADPAFLQDIGMEAKGLEYSEYVSKESLAQQGGYGLTNKGP
;
A
#
# COMPACT_ATOMS: atom_id res chain seq x y z
N MET A 1 -14.51 -6.50 23.00
CA MET A 1 -14.88 -7.90 23.34
C MET A 1 -13.63 -8.74 23.24
N LYS A 2 -13.25 -9.50 24.29
CA LYS A 2 -12.25 -10.56 24.16
C LYS A 2 -13.00 -11.82 23.68
N GLN A 3 -13.21 -11.95 22.38
CA GLN A 3 -13.63 -13.25 21.83
C GLN A 3 -12.47 -14.22 22.05
N ASP A 4 -12.75 -15.38 22.64
CA ASP A 4 -11.82 -16.51 22.70
C ASP A 4 -11.60 -17.01 21.27
N CYS A 5 -10.70 -16.36 20.54
CA CYS A 5 -10.36 -16.75 19.18
C CYS A 5 -9.63 -18.09 19.23
N LYS A 6 -9.98 -19.02 18.33
CA LYS A 6 -9.36 -20.34 18.29
C LYS A 6 -7.92 -20.22 17.80
N VAL A 7 -6.99 -20.65 18.64
CA VAL A 7 -5.55 -20.68 18.31
C VAL A 7 -5.24 -21.97 17.56
N LEU A 8 -4.65 -21.85 16.37
CA LEU A 8 -4.30 -22.98 15.51
C LEU A 8 -2.87 -23.49 15.77
N ALA A 9 -1.94 -22.56 16.04
CA ALA A 9 -0.57 -22.86 16.43
C ALA A 9 0.03 -21.70 17.22
N GLU A 10 1.00 -22.01 18.09
CA GLU A 10 1.81 -21.02 18.79
C GLU A 10 3.28 -21.44 18.84
N MET A 11 4.16 -20.45 18.90
CA MET A 11 5.57 -20.63 19.18
C MET A 11 6.01 -19.58 20.20
N ASP A 12 6.51 -20.04 21.34
CA ASP A 12 7.26 -19.20 22.27
C ASP A 12 8.70 -19.02 21.75
N TYR A 13 9.24 -17.82 21.93
CA TYR A 13 10.61 -17.48 21.57
C TYR A 13 11.17 -16.46 22.55
N GLU A 14 12.49 -16.48 22.75
CA GLU A 14 13.15 -15.42 23.51
C GLU A 14 13.32 -14.19 22.61
N PRO A 15 12.75 -13.02 22.97
CA PRO A 15 12.96 -11.79 22.22
C PRO A 15 14.46 -11.46 22.19
N GLY A 16 15.06 -11.57 21.01
CA GLY A 16 16.46 -11.21 20.82
C GLY A 16 16.64 -9.70 20.90
N GLN A 17 17.80 -9.25 21.37
CA GLN A 17 18.17 -7.85 21.27
C GLN A 17 18.58 -7.53 19.82
N VAL A 18 18.04 -6.43 19.28
CA VAL A 18 18.49 -5.89 17.99
C VAL A 18 19.90 -5.35 18.18
N GLU A 19 20.88 -5.86 17.45
CA GLU A 19 22.27 -5.43 17.55
C GLU A 19 22.73 -4.88 16.20
N LYS A 20 23.23 -3.64 16.19
CA LYS A 20 23.65 -2.93 14.96
C LYS A 20 22.56 -2.95 13.87
N GLY A 21 21.30 -2.86 14.30
CA GLY A 21 20.13 -2.89 13.43
C GLY A 21 19.62 -4.27 13.02
N TYR A 22 20.20 -5.37 13.50
CA TYR A 22 19.76 -6.74 13.17
C TYR A 22 19.29 -7.51 14.39
N ALA A 23 18.14 -8.16 14.28
CA ALA A 23 17.68 -9.17 15.24
C ALA A 23 18.31 -10.56 15.00
N ASN A 24 18.99 -10.73 13.87
CA ASN A 24 19.72 -11.94 13.45
C ASN A 24 18.86 -13.18 13.21
N ARG A 25 17.55 -12.98 13.00
CA ARG A 25 16.59 -14.05 12.70
C ARG A 25 15.41 -13.50 11.90
N THR A 26 14.77 -14.39 11.17
CA THR A 26 13.53 -14.14 10.41
C THR A 26 12.45 -15.10 10.89
N LEU A 27 11.20 -14.62 10.84
CA LEU A 27 10.03 -15.39 11.24
C LEU A 27 9.43 -16.08 10.02
N TYR A 28 9.40 -17.41 10.05
CA TYR A 28 8.74 -18.23 9.04
C TYR A 28 7.38 -18.69 9.54
N VAL A 29 6.35 -18.49 8.72
CA VAL A 29 4.99 -18.95 8.98
C VAL A 29 4.48 -19.68 7.74
N ASN A 30 4.09 -20.95 7.88
CA ASN A 30 3.40 -21.70 6.84
C ASN A 30 1.96 -21.95 7.26
N LEU A 31 1.02 -21.42 6.47
CA LEU A 31 -0.41 -21.46 6.78
C LEU A 31 -1.08 -22.78 6.42
N SER A 32 -0.44 -23.61 5.59
CA SER A 32 -1.01 -24.90 5.18
C SER A 32 -0.87 -25.99 6.24
N ASP A 33 0.22 -25.95 7.02
CA ASP A 33 0.46 -26.89 8.12
C ASP A 33 0.56 -26.19 9.50
N ASN A 34 0.33 -24.88 9.53
CA ASN A 34 0.46 -24.01 10.71
C ASN A 34 1.85 -24.02 11.35
N THR A 35 2.91 -24.33 10.59
CA THR A 35 4.29 -24.25 11.09
C THR A 35 4.67 -22.80 11.38
N ILE A 36 5.24 -22.57 12.56
CA ILE A 36 5.90 -21.32 12.94
C ILE A 36 7.35 -21.66 13.30
N ALA A 37 8.31 -20.99 12.66
CA ALA A 37 9.73 -21.26 12.88
C ALA A 37 10.59 -19.99 12.84
N SER A 38 11.76 -20.07 13.48
CA SER A 38 12.80 -19.05 13.42
C SER A 38 13.90 -19.50 12.46
N LYS A 39 14.17 -18.75 11.40
CA LYS A 39 15.32 -19.00 10.50
C LYS A 39 16.45 -18.00 10.79
N PRO A 40 17.73 -18.43 10.83
CA PRO A 40 18.84 -17.54 11.13
C PRO A 40 19.09 -16.55 9.98
N VAL A 41 19.48 -15.32 10.31
CA VAL A 41 20.06 -14.39 9.32
C VAL A 41 21.56 -14.63 9.26
N SER A 42 22.03 -15.20 8.15
CA SER A 42 23.45 -15.48 7.94
C SER A 42 24.27 -14.18 7.79
N GLN A 43 25.59 -14.28 7.95
CA GLN A 43 26.47 -13.14 7.69
C GLN A 43 26.46 -12.74 6.20
N GLU A 44 26.39 -13.73 5.31
CA GLU A 44 26.26 -13.52 3.86
C GLU A 44 25.02 -12.68 3.51
N MET A 45 23.86 -12.98 4.13
CA MET A 45 22.65 -12.18 3.93
C MET A 45 22.91 -10.70 4.25
N LYS A 46 23.57 -10.41 5.37
CA LYS A 46 23.86 -9.03 5.79
C LYS A 46 24.84 -8.33 4.87
N ASP A 47 25.88 -9.03 4.44
CA ASP A 47 26.96 -8.44 3.64
C ASP A 47 26.52 -8.19 2.19
N ILE A 48 25.70 -9.06 1.61
CA ILE A 48 25.26 -8.98 0.20
C ILE A 48 23.91 -8.27 0.07
N PHE A 49 22.94 -8.64 0.90
CA PHE A 49 21.54 -8.23 0.72
C PHE A 49 21.11 -7.12 1.68
N ILE A 50 21.88 -6.86 2.75
CA ILE A 50 21.70 -5.78 3.73
C ILE A 50 20.40 -5.86 4.55
N GLY A 51 19.25 -6.05 3.92
CA GLY A 51 17.93 -6.05 4.55
C GLY A 51 16.87 -5.48 3.60
N GLY A 52 15.64 -5.30 4.08
CA GLY A 52 14.58 -4.68 3.29
C GLY A 52 14.31 -5.48 2.02
N ARG A 53 14.39 -4.83 0.84
CA ARG A 53 14.20 -5.49 -0.47
C ARG A 53 15.14 -6.68 -0.66
N GLY A 54 16.40 -6.57 -0.23
CA GLY A 54 17.38 -7.63 -0.42
C GLY A 54 17.01 -8.90 0.35
N PHE A 55 16.58 -8.78 1.61
CA PHE A 55 16.09 -9.93 2.37
C PHE A 55 14.79 -10.48 1.79
N GLY A 56 13.88 -9.59 1.34
CA GLY A 56 12.67 -9.99 0.63
C GLY A 56 12.96 -10.86 -0.60
N LEU A 57 13.90 -10.44 -1.45
CA LEU A 57 14.32 -11.19 -2.63
C LEU A 57 15.06 -12.49 -2.29
N TRP A 58 15.94 -12.47 -1.28
CA TRP A 58 16.67 -13.66 -0.84
C TRP A 58 15.72 -14.75 -0.34
N LEU A 59 14.76 -14.40 0.52
CA LEU A 59 13.81 -15.35 1.08
C LEU A 59 12.88 -15.88 -0.01
N LEU A 60 12.29 -14.99 -0.83
CA LEU A 60 11.46 -15.41 -1.96
C LEU A 60 12.20 -16.36 -2.91
N TRP A 61 13.46 -16.06 -3.26
CA TRP A 61 14.28 -16.91 -4.13
C TRP A 61 14.45 -18.34 -3.60
N HIS A 62 14.54 -18.52 -2.28
CA HIS A 62 14.66 -19.84 -1.66
C HIS A 62 13.31 -20.49 -1.37
N GLY A 63 12.22 -19.70 -1.32
CA GLY A 63 10.87 -20.18 -1.06
C GLY A 63 10.13 -20.68 -2.31
N VAL A 64 10.54 -20.26 -3.52
CA VAL A 64 9.84 -20.57 -4.77
C VAL A 64 10.72 -21.30 -5.80
N THR A 65 10.07 -21.87 -6.82
CA THR A 65 10.71 -22.46 -8.00
C THR A 65 10.38 -21.64 -9.26
N ALA A 66 11.05 -21.95 -10.37
CA ALA A 66 10.75 -21.31 -11.67
C ALA A 66 9.31 -21.57 -12.18
N GLY A 67 8.63 -22.60 -11.66
CA GLY A 67 7.25 -22.93 -12.04
C GLY A 67 6.19 -22.36 -11.11
N THR A 68 6.59 -21.78 -9.96
CA THR A 68 5.69 -21.26 -8.94
C THR A 68 4.93 -20.04 -9.46
N LYS A 69 3.61 -20.05 -9.30
CA LYS A 69 2.70 -18.95 -9.68
C LYS A 69 2.31 -18.11 -8.47
N TRP A 70 1.74 -16.94 -8.73
CA TRP A 70 1.33 -15.98 -7.69
C TRP A 70 0.35 -16.57 -6.66
N ASN A 71 -0.52 -17.49 -7.07
CA ASN A 71 -1.53 -18.13 -6.23
C ASN A 71 -1.15 -19.54 -5.77
N ASP A 72 0.09 -19.97 -5.96
CA ASP A 72 0.52 -21.26 -5.42
C ASP A 72 0.84 -21.12 -3.91
N PRO A 73 0.64 -22.18 -3.10
CA PRO A 73 1.02 -22.17 -1.69
C PRO A 73 2.50 -21.81 -1.45
N GLU A 74 3.38 -22.16 -2.39
CA GLU A 74 4.82 -21.86 -2.34
C GLU A 74 5.16 -20.36 -2.44
N ASN A 75 4.35 -19.56 -3.14
CA ASN A 75 4.61 -18.12 -3.27
C ASN A 75 4.63 -17.47 -1.88
N GLU A 76 5.68 -16.72 -1.56
CA GLU A 76 5.82 -16.08 -0.26
C GLU A 76 5.31 -14.65 -0.27
N ILE A 77 4.83 -14.18 0.88
CA ILE A 77 4.77 -12.74 1.17
C ILE A 77 5.84 -12.46 2.22
N VAL A 78 6.85 -11.67 1.83
CA VAL A 78 7.98 -11.34 2.71
C VAL A 78 7.98 -9.86 3.05
N ILE A 79 8.01 -9.52 4.34
CA ILE A 79 8.04 -8.13 4.83
C ILE A 79 9.35 -7.89 5.60
N SER A 80 10.13 -6.89 5.21
CA SER A 80 11.38 -6.51 5.91
C SER A 80 11.60 -4.98 5.97
N PRO A 81 11.92 -4.39 7.14
CA PRO A 81 12.21 -2.96 7.30
C PRO A 81 13.66 -2.55 6.97
N GLY A 82 14.58 -3.50 6.82
CA GLY A 82 16.03 -3.22 6.65
C GLY A 82 16.70 -2.68 7.92
N PRO A 83 18.05 -2.62 7.99
CA PRO A 83 18.80 -2.43 9.25
C PRO A 83 18.52 -1.08 9.94
N ILE A 84 18.38 0.00 9.16
CA ILE A 84 18.07 1.34 9.69
C ILE A 84 16.60 1.53 10.07
N GLY A 85 15.74 0.54 9.80
CA GLY A 85 14.33 0.55 10.14
C GLY A 85 14.11 0.82 11.63
N GLY A 86 13.29 1.82 11.94
CA GLY A 86 12.91 2.19 13.29
C GLY A 86 13.84 3.18 14.02
N ILE A 87 14.92 3.67 13.41
CA ILE A 87 15.81 4.67 14.03
C ILE A 87 15.08 6.02 14.17
N THR A 88 14.83 6.48 15.40
CA THR A 88 14.03 7.71 15.62
C THR A 88 14.80 9.02 15.40
N GLN A 89 16.14 8.98 15.37
CA GLN A 89 16.97 10.17 15.06
C GLN A 89 17.18 10.38 13.56
N TYR A 90 16.64 9.49 12.71
CA TYR A 90 16.84 9.56 11.27
C TYR A 90 15.49 9.79 10.59
N PRO A 91 15.33 10.88 9.80
CA PRO A 91 14.09 11.12 9.06
C PRO A 91 13.70 9.97 8.14
N GLY A 92 12.43 9.54 8.16
CA GLY A 92 11.91 8.57 7.19
C GLY A 92 12.33 7.12 7.41
N SER A 93 12.73 6.73 8.61
CA SER A 93 13.20 5.36 8.94
C SER A 93 12.11 4.34 9.25
N GLY A 94 10.83 4.69 9.11
CA GLY A 94 9.69 3.77 9.32
C GLY A 94 9.30 2.96 8.10
N LYS A 95 10.24 2.65 7.21
CA LYS A 95 9.95 1.98 5.94
C LYS A 95 10.01 0.46 6.07
N SER A 96 9.16 -0.22 5.31
CA SER A 96 9.16 -1.66 5.09
C SER A 96 9.08 -1.95 3.60
N LEU A 97 9.71 -3.03 3.17
CA LEU A 97 9.58 -3.58 1.83
C LEU A 97 8.77 -4.87 1.92
N VAL A 98 7.84 -5.04 0.99
CA VAL A 98 7.07 -6.26 0.80
C VAL A 98 7.42 -6.87 -0.54
N VAL A 99 7.71 -8.16 -0.57
CA VAL A 99 8.12 -8.90 -1.77
C VAL A 99 7.26 -10.15 -1.94
N SER A 100 6.82 -10.42 -3.17
CA SER A 100 6.05 -11.62 -3.56
C SER A 100 6.06 -11.80 -5.09
N LEU A 101 5.53 -12.90 -5.61
CA LEU A 101 5.15 -13.02 -7.03
C LEU A 101 3.78 -12.36 -7.26
N SER A 102 3.71 -11.50 -8.28
CA SER A 102 2.55 -10.66 -8.57
C SER A 102 1.49 -11.36 -9.44
N PRO A 103 0.19 -11.19 -9.14
CA PRO A 103 -0.89 -11.61 -10.04
C PRO A 103 -1.01 -10.77 -11.31
N THR A 104 -0.53 -9.53 -11.34
CA THR A 104 -0.66 -8.66 -12.53
C THR A 104 0.48 -8.87 -13.51
N THR A 105 1.70 -9.03 -13.00
CA THR A 105 2.91 -9.17 -13.84
C THR A 105 3.38 -10.60 -14.01
N HIS A 106 2.89 -11.53 -13.17
CA HIS A 106 3.37 -12.91 -13.07
C HIS A 106 4.89 -13.02 -12.80
N SER A 107 5.46 -11.98 -12.18
CA SER A 107 6.89 -11.86 -11.88
C SER A 107 7.08 -11.36 -10.45
N VAL A 108 8.34 -11.31 -10.02
CA VAL A 108 8.72 -10.75 -8.71
C VAL A 108 8.30 -9.29 -8.63
N MET A 109 7.64 -8.94 -7.54
CA MET A 109 7.20 -7.60 -7.20
C MET A 109 7.79 -7.18 -5.86
N ASP A 110 8.19 -5.90 -5.77
CA ASP A 110 8.51 -5.27 -4.51
C ASP A 110 7.75 -3.95 -4.34
N SER A 111 7.21 -3.75 -3.15
CA SER A 111 6.49 -2.55 -2.77
C SER A 111 7.00 -1.97 -1.46
N ASN A 112 7.16 -0.65 -1.41
CA ASN A 112 7.61 0.09 -0.22
C ASN A 112 6.42 0.69 0.52
N VAL A 113 6.46 0.65 1.85
CA VAL A 113 5.41 1.22 2.69
C VAL A 113 6.02 1.86 3.95
N GLY A 114 5.39 2.92 4.45
CA GLY A 114 5.74 3.53 5.73
C GLY A 114 5.01 2.89 6.91
N GLY A 115 5.10 3.52 8.07
CA GLY A 115 4.33 3.09 9.24
C GLY A 115 5.13 2.28 10.25
N HIS A 116 4.40 1.64 11.17
CA HIS A 116 4.99 1.10 12.38
C HIS A 116 5.25 -0.42 12.29
N PHE A 117 4.61 -1.15 11.38
CA PHE A 117 4.66 -2.62 11.35
C PHE A 117 6.09 -3.17 11.30
N GLY A 118 6.88 -2.80 10.28
CA GLY A 118 8.25 -3.29 10.13
C GLY A 118 9.15 -2.91 11.30
N PRO A 119 9.22 -1.63 11.71
CA PRO A 119 9.96 -1.23 12.90
C PRO A 119 9.56 -2.01 14.17
N LEU A 120 8.27 -2.17 14.45
CA LEU A 120 7.79 -2.91 15.62
C LEU A 120 8.13 -4.40 15.53
N LEU A 121 8.02 -5.01 14.34
CA LEU A 121 8.42 -6.40 14.07
C LEU A 121 9.91 -6.62 14.35
N LYS A 122 10.76 -5.68 13.91
CA LYS A 122 12.18 -5.69 14.23
C LYS A 122 12.43 -5.67 15.72
N PHE A 123 11.81 -4.73 16.43
CA PHE A 123 12.00 -4.62 17.87
C PHE A 123 11.39 -5.78 18.66
N ALA A 124 10.38 -6.45 18.09
CA ALA A 124 9.88 -7.73 18.59
C ALA A 124 10.85 -8.90 18.34
N GLY A 125 11.98 -8.69 17.66
CA GLY A 125 13.06 -9.66 17.49
C GLY A 125 13.16 -10.30 16.10
N TRP A 126 12.60 -9.70 15.05
CA TRP A 126 12.55 -10.30 13.71
C TRP A 126 12.98 -9.34 12.59
N ASP A 127 14.01 -9.68 11.80
CA ASP A 127 14.48 -8.86 10.68
C ASP A 127 13.57 -8.93 9.44
N ALA A 128 12.77 -9.99 9.35
CA ALA A 128 11.73 -10.18 8.36
C ALA A 128 10.67 -11.17 8.87
N ILE A 129 9.49 -11.12 8.27
CA ILE A 129 8.50 -12.20 8.31
C ILE A 129 8.28 -12.70 6.87
N GLU A 130 8.28 -14.00 6.67
CA GLU A 130 7.96 -14.69 5.42
C GLU A 130 6.75 -15.60 5.67
N VAL A 131 5.70 -15.44 4.85
CA VAL A 131 4.45 -16.18 4.98
C VAL A 131 4.22 -17.03 3.74
N GLN A 132 4.19 -18.34 3.92
CA GLN A 132 3.93 -19.37 2.92
C GLN A 132 2.62 -20.13 3.22
N GLY A 133 2.24 -21.01 2.29
CA GLY A 133 1.05 -21.83 2.41
C GLY A 133 -0.24 -21.04 2.13
N LYS A 134 -1.36 -21.70 2.41
CA LYS A 134 -2.72 -21.13 2.42
C LYS A 134 -3.48 -21.71 3.60
N ALA A 135 -4.18 -20.87 4.34
CA ALA A 135 -5.06 -21.33 5.41
C ALA A 135 -6.41 -21.82 4.85
N GLU A 136 -7.06 -22.74 5.58
CA GLU A 136 -8.40 -23.23 5.22
C GLU A 136 -9.50 -22.19 5.47
N LYS A 137 -9.32 -21.36 6.49
CA LYS A 137 -10.19 -20.24 6.89
C LYS A 137 -9.37 -18.97 7.02
N ASP A 138 -10.05 -17.83 7.14
CA ASP A 138 -9.38 -16.58 7.45
C ASP A 138 -8.60 -16.66 8.77
N VAL A 139 -7.33 -16.23 8.76
CA VAL A 139 -6.45 -16.27 9.93
C VAL A 139 -5.80 -14.93 10.24
N ILE A 140 -5.45 -14.74 11.50
CA ILE A 140 -4.60 -13.65 11.99
C ILE A 140 -3.28 -14.26 12.47
N VAL A 141 -2.16 -13.76 11.96
CA VAL A 141 -0.83 -14.05 12.52
C VAL A 141 -0.49 -12.94 13.49
N TYR A 142 -0.30 -13.25 14.76
CA TYR A 142 -0.04 -12.28 15.81
C TYR A 142 1.34 -12.49 16.45
N VAL A 143 2.19 -11.46 16.36
CA VAL A 143 3.48 -11.39 17.03
C VAL A 143 3.36 -10.53 18.28
N ASP A 144 3.34 -11.16 19.47
CA ASP A 144 3.39 -10.49 20.77
C ASP A 144 4.85 -10.38 21.23
N GLY A 145 5.54 -9.34 20.78
CA GLY A 145 6.92 -9.06 21.16
C GLY A 145 7.10 -8.77 22.65
N MET A 146 6.02 -8.41 23.37
CA MET A 146 6.07 -8.21 24.82
C MET A 146 6.12 -9.51 25.60
N LYS A 147 5.65 -10.61 24.99
CA LYS A 147 5.64 -11.95 25.59
C LYS A 147 6.63 -12.91 24.94
N GLY A 148 7.21 -12.55 23.81
CA GLY A 148 8.00 -13.49 23.01
C GLY A 148 7.14 -14.63 22.50
N LYS A 149 5.98 -14.32 21.91
CA LYS A 149 5.06 -15.33 21.38
C LYS A 149 4.57 -14.96 19.99
N VAL A 150 4.51 -15.96 19.11
CA VAL A 150 3.83 -15.86 17.81
C VAL A 150 2.67 -16.86 17.81
N SER A 151 1.49 -16.43 17.36
CA SER A 151 0.31 -17.29 17.26
C SER A 151 -0.34 -17.16 15.88
N ILE A 152 -0.83 -18.28 15.33
CA ILE A 152 -1.77 -18.30 14.21
C ILE A 152 -3.16 -18.52 14.81
N ILE A 153 -4.08 -17.61 14.52
CA ILE A 153 -5.41 -17.54 15.15
C ILE A 153 -6.45 -17.60 14.04
N GLU A 154 -7.48 -18.44 14.18
CA GLU A 154 -8.66 -18.39 13.30
C GLU A 154 -9.39 -17.06 13.52
N ALA A 155 -9.55 -16.27 12.46
CA ALA A 155 -10.22 -14.98 12.54
C ALA A 155 -11.72 -15.20 12.83
N PRO A 156 -12.35 -14.39 13.71
CA PRO A 156 -13.79 -14.43 13.90
C PRO A 156 -14.52 -14.27 12.56
N GLU A 157 -15.58 -15.05 12.34
CA GLU A 157 -16.34 -15.03 11.08
C GLU A 157 -17.01 -13.67 10.82
N ASP A 158 -17.37 -12.94 11.88
CA ASP A 158 -17.95 -11.61 11.83
C ASP A 158 -16.92 -10.46 11.79
N LEU A 159 -15.62 -10.78 11.77
CA LEU A 159 -14.58 -9.77 11.67
C LEU A 159 -14.52 -9.20 10.25
N GLU A 160 -14.85 -7.91 10.17
CA GLU A 160 -14.79 -7.10 8.95
C GLU A 160 -13.44 -7.24 8.22
N THR A 161 -13.49 -7.34 6.90
CA THR A 161 -12.30 -7.44 6.03
C THR A 161 -11.80 -6.06 5.65
N ASN A 162 -12.70 -5.09 5.47
CA ASN A 162 -12.34 -3.76 4.99
C ASN A 162 -11.44 -3.00 5.97
N THR A 163 -10.34 -2.47 5.43
CA THR A 163 -9.18 -2.05 6.21
C THR A 163 -9.50 -0.99 7.27
N HIS A 164 -10.29 0.04 6.93
CA HIS A 164 -10.55 1.16 7.84
C HIS A 164 -11.22 0.70 9.16
N ILE A 165 -12.15 -0.26 9.09
CA ILE A 165 -12.77 -0.87 10.28
C ILE A 165 -11.86 -1.92 10.91
N LEU A 166 -11.24 -2.78 10.10
CA LEU A 166 -10.38 -3.86 10.59
C LEU A 166 -9.21 -3.32 11.42
N ALA A 167 -8.63 -2.19 11.03
CA ALA A 167 -7.55 -1.54 11.78
C ALA A 167 -8.00 -1.15 13.21
N GLU A 168 -9.21 -0.61 13.37
CA GLU A 168 -9.78 -0.30 14.68
C GLU A 168 -10.05 -1.57 15.49
N LYS A 169 -10.63 -2.60 14.85
CA LYS A 169 -10.94 -3.88 15.50
C LYS A 169 -9.70 -4.62 15.98
N VAL A 170 -8.62 -4.60 15.20
CA VAL A 170 -7.33 -5.13 15.65
C VAL A 170 -6.84 -4.41 16.91
N LEU A 171 -6.93 -3.09 16.97
CA LEU A 171 -6.55 -2.35 18.18
C LEU A 171 -7.41 -2.75 19.38
N GLU A 172 -8.73 -2.88 19.21
CA GLU A 172 -9.65 -3.36 20.26
C GLU A 172 -9.33 -4.79 20.73
N MET A 173 -8.90 -5.67 19.83
CA MET A 173 -8.60 -7.08 20.13
C MET A 173 -7.28 -7.25 20.89
N PHE A 174 -6.23 -6.52 20.50
CA PHE A 174 -4.86 -6.78 20.97
C PHE A 174 -4.33 -5.75 22.00
N ALA A 175 -4.97 -4.58 22.14
CA ALA A 175 -4.64 -3.61 23.17
C ALA A 175 -5.34 -3.93 24.51
N ARG A 176 -4.64 -3.76 25.63
CA ARG A 176 -5.22 -3.89 26.98
C ARG A 176 -5.59 -2.54 27.59
N SER A 177 -5.09 -1.45 27.01
CA SER A 177 -5.38 -0.08 27.37
C SER A 177 -5.15 0.83 26.17
N GLU A 178 -5.72 2.03 26.20
CA GLU A 178 -5.54 3.06 25.15
C GLU A 178 -4.05 3.36 24.88
N SER A 179 -3.23 3.38 25.92
CA SER A 179 -1.78 3.61 25.82
C SER A 179 -1.02 2.51 25.09
N GLU A 180 -1.56 1.29 24.97
CA GLU A 180 -0.91 0.20 24.25
C GLU A 180 -1.14 0.28 22.72
N LYS A 181 -2.18 1.00 22.26
CA LYS A 181 -2.51 1.11 20.83
C LYS A 181 -1.36 1.63 19.98
N GLN A 182 -0.55 2.54 20.51
CA GLN A 182 0.63 3.10 19.82
C GLN A 182 1.71 2.06 19.48
N GLY A 183 1.76 0.94 20.20
CA GLY A 183 2.70 -0.15 19.98
C GLY A 183 2.09 -1.33 19.23
N ILE A 184 0.92 -1.14 18.60
CA ILE A 184 0.26 -2.16 17.79
C ILE A 184 0.16 -1.64 16.36
N SER A 185 0.48 -2.51 15.41
CA SER A 185 0.35 -2.25 13.99
C SER A 185 -0.09 -3.53 13.28
N SER A 186 -0.82 -3.36 12.20
CA SER A 186 -1.32 -4.46 11.38
C SER A 186 -1.07 -4.25 9.89
N VAL A 187 -0.97 -5.36 9.18
CA VAL A 187 -1.05 -5.43 7.72
C VAL A 187 -2.37 -6.11 7.35
N SER A 188 -3.12 -5.52 6.43
CA SER A 188 -4.40 -6.06 5.94
C SER A 188 -4.59 -5.76 4.45
N ALA A 189 -5.58 -6.39 3.84
CA ALA A 189 -6.12 -6.02 2.53
C ALA A 189 -7.64 -6.13 2.60
N GLY A 190 -8.35 -5.17 2.01
CA GLY A 190 -9.82 -5.12 2.03
C GLY A 190 -10.46 -6.12 1.06
N THR A 191 -11.79 -6.06 0.94
CA THR A 191 -12.56 -7.01 0.13
C THR A 191 -12.24 -6.95 -1.36
N GLY A 192 -11.82 -5.80 -1.88
CA GLY A 192 -11.42 -5.66 -3.28
C GLY A 192 -10.26 -6.57 -3.67
N ALA A 193 -9.34 -6.85 -2.74
CA ALA A 193 -8.24 -7.78 -2.97
C ALA A 193 -8.68 -9.25 -3.14
N GLU A 194 -9.90 -9.63 -2.75
CA GLU A 194 -10.45 -10.97 -3.00
C GLU A 194 -10.93 -11.17 -4.43
N HIS A 195 -11.12 -10.08 -5.17
CA HIS A 195 -11.83 -10.08 -6.45
C HIS A 195 -11.03 -9.45 -7.59
N THR A 196 -9.91 -8.79 -7.27
CA THR A 196 -9.11 -8.02 -8.23
C THR A 196 -7.65 -8.48 -8.20
N PHE A 197 -6.93 -8.31 -9.30
CA PHE A 197 -5.48 -8.55 -9.34
C PHE A 197 -4.67 -7.34 -8.89
N ILE A 198 -5.26 -6.16 -8.80
CA ILE A 198 -4.60 -4.92 -8.38
C ILE A 198 -4.74 -4.65 -6.87
N GLY A 199 -4.95 -5.70 -6.06
CA GLY A 199 -5.10 -5.58 -4.63
C GLY A 199 -3.81 -5.13 -3.93
N CYS A 200 -3.91 -4.20 -2.99
CA CYS A 200 -2.79 -3.64 -2.24
C CYS A 200 -2.83 -4.01 -0.75
N LEU A 201 -1.71 -3.82 -0.06
CA LEU A 201 -1.62 -4.03 1.39
C LEU A 201 -1.65 -2.70 2.13
N ASN A 202 -2.45 -2.63 3.19
CA ASN A 202 -2.55 -1.51 4.11
C ASN A 202 -1.82 -1.81 5.42
N PHE A 203 -0.89 -0.94 5.80
CA PHE A 203 -0.08 -0.99 7.00
C PHE A 203 -0.57 0.07 7.98
N SER A 204 -1.14 -0.36 9.10
CA SER A 204 -1.72 0.55 10.08
C SER A 204 -0.69 1.11 11.06
N PHE A 205 -0.94 2.30 11.59
CA PHE A 205 -0.28 2.83 12.77
C PHE A 205 -1.27 3.68 13.56
N TYR A 206 -1.14 3.71 14.88
CA TYR A 206 -2.04 4.51 15.72
C TYR A 206 -1.55 5.96 15.83
N ASP A 207 -2.36 6.91 15.36
CA ASP A 207 -2.10 8.34 15.52
C ASP A 207 -2.65 8.82 16.86
N VAL A 208 -1.74 9.05 17.82
CA VAL A 208 -2.09 9.51 19.17
C VAL A 208 -2.72 10.91 19.19
N ARG A 209 -2.59 11.72 18.15
CA ARG A 209 -3.21 13.06 18.10
C ARG A 209 -4.65 12.96 17.62
N ARG A 210 -4.89 12.08 16.64
CA ARG A 210 -6.22 11.81 16.10
C ARG A 210 -7.00 10.76 16.88
N GLN A 211 -6.34 10.02 17.78
CA GLN A 211 -6.91 8.89 18.53
C GLN A 211 -7.56 7.85 17.61
N ALA A 212 -6.93 7.61 16.46
CA ALA A 212 -7.45 6.73 15.41
C ALA A 212 -6.29 5.99 14.73
N PRO A 213 -6.51 4.77 14.21
CA PRO A 213 -5.58 4.17 13.27
C PRO A 213 -5.55 4.98 11.98
N ARG A 214 -4.37 4.98 11.37
CA ARG A 214 -4.08 5.50 10.04
C ARG A 214 -3.37 4.43 9.25
N VAL A 215 -3.38 4.53 7.93
CA VAL A 215 -2.85 3.48 7.04
C VAL A 215 -1.88 4.04 6.02
N LYS A 216 -0.92 3.21 5.64
CA LYS A 216 -0.02 3.44 4.50
C LYS A 216 0.02 2.20 3.63
N GLN A 217 0.23 2.39 2.35
CA GLN A 217 0.02 1.35 1.36
C GLN A 217 1.36 0.77 0.88
N ALA A 218 1.48 -0.55 0.88
CA ALA A 218 2.33 -1.23 -0.08
C ALA A 218 1.46 -1.42 -1.35
N GLY A 219 1.44 -0.36 -2.16
CA GLY A 219 0.37 -0.09 -3.11
C GLY A 219 0.29 -1.03 -4.31
N ARG A 220 1.42 -1.40 -4.91
CA ARG A 220 1.42 -1.83 -6.32
C ARG A 220 1.74 -3.31 -6.52
N GLY A 221 1.20 -3.86 -7.61
CA GLY A 221 1.54 -5.19 -8.10
C GLY A 221 0.78 -6.34 -7.45
N GLY A 222 -0.35 -6.09 -6.79
CA GLY A 222 -1.30 -7.16 -6.45
C GLY A 222 -0.94 -8.02 -5.23
N ILE A 223 -0.04 -7.57 -4.36
CA ILE A 223 0.36 -8.35 -3.17
C ILE A 223 -0.82 -8.49 -2.19
N GLY A 224 -1.74 -7.52 -2.15
CA GLY A 224 -2.99 -7.64 -1.38
C GLY A 224 -3.85 -8.81 -1.85
N THR A 225 -3.88 -9.07 -3.16
CA THR A 225 -4.59 -10.23 -3.72
C THR A 225 -3.95 -11.55 -3.28
N VAL A 226 -2.62 -11.63 -3.32
CA VAL A 226 -1.89 -12.81 -2.80
C VAL A 226 -2.22 -13.02 -1.31
N PHE A 227 -2.31 -11.94 -0.54
CA PHE A 227 -2.60 -11.98 0.89
C PHE A 227 -3.98 -12.56 1.20
N ARG A 228 -5.01 -12.17 0.43
CA ARG A 228 -6.37 -12.69 0.59
C ARG A 228 -6.55 -14.08 -0.03
N ASP A 229 -5.85 -14.41 -1.11
CA ASP A 229 -5.79 -15.78 -1.67
C ASP A 229 -5.24 -16.80 -0.65
N LYS A 230 -4.30 -16.37 0.19
CA LYS A 230 -3.78 -17.15 1.32
C LYS A 230 -4.68 -17.18 2.56
N LYS A 231 -5.83 -16.50 2.52
CA LYS A 231 -6.78 -16.33 3.64
C LYS A 231 -6.18 -15.63 4.85
N ILE A 232 -5.28 -14.68 4.64
CA ILE A 232 -4.73 -13.86 5.72
C ILE A 232 -5.68 -12.69 5.96
N LYS A 233 -6.33 -12.63 7.12
CA LYS A 233 -7.16 -11.49 7.53
C LYS A 233 -6.27 -10.33 7.95
N ALA A 234 -5.29 -10.60 8.81
CA ALA A 234 -4.31 -9.63 9.24
C ALA A 234 -2.98 -10.27 9.67
N LEU A 235 -1.88 -9.56 9.46
CA LEU A 235 -0.66 -9.76 10.24
C LEU A 235 -0.63 -8.67 11.30
N VAL A 236 -0.41 -9.02 12.56
CA VAL A 236 -0.45 -8.08 13.68
C VAL A 236 0.84 -8.19 14.47
N VAL A 237 1.45 -7.05 14.78
CA VAL A 237 2.59 -6.98 15.69
C VAL A 237 2.28 -6.08 16.85
N LYS A 238 2.68 -6.52 18.05
CA LYS A 238 2.69 -5.72 19.27
C LYS A 238 4.09 -5.64 19.84
N TYR A 239 4.57 -4.42 20.00
CA TYR A 239 5.79 -4.12 20.74
C TYR A 239 5.71 -2.74 21.39
N LEU A 240 6.01 -2.67 22.68
CA LEU A 240 5.97 -1.45 23.48
C LEU A 240 7.38 -1.09 23.96
N GLY A 241 7.62 0.19 24.22
CA GLY A 241 8.88 0.64 24.78
C GLY A 241 9.99 0.85 23.74
N VAL A 242 9.63 1.26 22.52
CA VAL A 242 10.60 1.78 21.54
C VAL A 242 11.32 2.98 22.15
N LYS A 243 12.64 2.92 22.18
CA LYS A 243 13.56 3.97 22.67
C LYS A 243 14.44 4.45 21.53
N GLY A 244 15.06 5.61 21.73
CA GLY A 244 15.98 6.19 20.75
C GLY A 244 17.19 5.29 20.42
N ASP A 245 17.54 4.35 21.29
CA ASP A 245 18.63 3.39 21.11
C ASP A 245 18.16 1.95 20.86
N SER A 246 16.86 1.69 20.64
CA SER A 246 16.34 0.33 20.42
C SER A 246 16.96 -0.41 19.23
N ASN A 247 17.57 0.30 18.28
CA ASN A 247 18.26 -0.31 17.14
C ASN A 247 19.73 -0.72 17.46
N HIS A 248 20.25 -0.29 18.61
CA HIS A 248 21.64 -0.45 19.07
C HIS A 248 22.68 -0.24 17.95
N PRO A 249 22.72 0.96 17.33
CA PRO A 249 23.66 1.23 16.25
C PRO A 249 25.10 1.11 16.72
N ALA A 250 26.00 0.66 15.85
CA ALA A 250 27.43 0.52 16.15
C ALA A 250 28.09 1.82 16.63
N ASP A 251 27.60 2.97 16.18
CA ASP A 251 28.06 4.30 16.59
C ASP A 251 26.85 5.24 16.78
N ARG A 252 26.31 5.25 18.00
CA ARG A 252 25.17 6.11 18.38
C ARG A 252 25.49 7.60 18.24
N GLY A 253 26.73 8.00 18.51
CA GLY A 253 27.18 9.40 18.40
C GLY A 253 27.10 9.90 16.97
N ARG A 254 27.55 9.08 16.02
CA ARG A 254 27.45 9.37 14.59
C ARG A 254 26.02 9.43 14.09
N ILE A 255 25.16 8.48 14.48
CA ILE A 255 23.73 8.50 14.09
C ILE A 255 23.08 9.80 14.58
N THR A 256 23.33 10.18 15.84
CA THR A 256 22.81 11.45 16.39
C THR A 256 23.30 12.66 15.61
N LYS A 257 24.62 12.74 15.33
CA LYS A 257 25.21 13.87 14.60
C LYS A 257 24.67 14.00 13.18
N VAL A 258 24.54 12.88 12.46
CA VAL A 258 24.00 12.85 11.09
C VAL A 258 22.50 13.17 11.10
N GLY A 259 21.76 12.60 12.05
CA GLY A 259 20.34 12.88 12.25
C GLY A 259 20.05 14.36 12.41
N VAL A 260 20.76 15.03 13.34
CA VAL A 260 20.64 16.49 13.55
C VAL A 260 20.91 17.27 12.26
N LYS A 261 21.96 16.91 11.51
CA LYS A 261 22.26 17.54 10.22
C LYS A 261 21.10 17.39 9.24
N MET A 262 20.59 16.17 9.06
CA MET A 262 19.51 15.88 8.12
C MET A 262 18.19 16.54 8.52
N HIS A 263 17.85 16.53 9.82
CA HIS A 263 16.67 17.23 10.33
C HIS A 263 16.74 18.72 10.00
N LYS A 264 17.91 19.36 10.21
CA LYS A 264 18.12 20.77 9.87
C LYS A 264 18.00 21.00 8.37
N GLU A 265 18.66 20.17 7.56
CA GLU A 265 18.65 20.30 6.11
C GLU A 265 17.24 20.16 5.53
N ILE A 266 16.45 19.19 5.98
CA ILE A 266 15.05 19.03 5.57
C ILE A 266 14.21 20.21 6.05
N HIS A 267 14.37 20.64 7.31
CA HIS A 267 13.60 21.75 7.86
C HIS A 267 13.83 23.07 7.10
N ASP A 268 15.09 23.39 6.81
CA ASP A 268 15.47 24.65 6.18
C ASP A 268 15.10 24.66 4.68
N ASN A 269 15.20 23.52 3.99
CA ASN A 269 15.03 23.45 2.53
C ASN A 269 13.63 23.04 2.07
N ASP A 270 12.85 22.28 2.86
CA ASP A 270 11.52 21.82 2.43
C ASP A 270 10.60 22.98 1.98
N PRO A 271 10.46 24.10 2.72
CA PRO A 271 9.61 25.22 2.30
C PRO A 271 10.08 25.92 1.01
N LEU A 272 11.36 25.77 0.64
CA LEU A 272 11.97 26.37 -0.55
C LEU A 272 11.92 25.43 -1.77
N GLN A 273 11.68 24.14 -1.54
CA GLN A 273 11.71 23.10 -2.57
C GLN A 273 10.31 22.53 -2.79
N CYS A 274 9.95 21.49 -2.02
CA CYS A 274 8.75 20.69 -2.28
C CYS A 274 7.57 21.07 -1.36
N ASN A 275 7.83 21.75 -0.25
CA ASN A 275 6.85 22.11 0.77
C ASN A 275 5.98 20.92 1.25
N MET A 276 6.58 19.73 1.32
CA MET A 276 5.92 18.47 1.64
C MET A 276 5.34 18.50 3.06
N ARG A 277 5.99 19.23 3.98
CA ARG A 277 5.52 19.33 5.36
C ARG A 277 4.17 20.03 5.49
N GLN A 278 3.84 20.93 4.56
CA GLN A 278 2.56 21.66 4.60
C GLN A 278 1.52 21.04 3.66
N VAL A 279 1.95 20.54 2.50
CA VAL A 279 1.05 20.16 1.41
C VAL A 279 1.14 18.68 1.04
N GLY A 280 2.17 17.97 1.48
CA GLY A 280 2.44 16.60 1.04
C GLY A 280 2.84 16.54 -0.43
N THR A 281 2.78 15.33 -1.00
CA THR A 281 3.02 15.12 -2.44
C THR A 281 2.05 15.86 -3.39
N PRO A 282 0.82 16.25 -3.01
CA PRO A 282 -0.07 17.06 -3.87
C PRO A 282 0.51 18.36 -4.43
N TYR A 283 1.62 18.88 -3.90
CA TYR A 283 2.33 20.02 -4.50
C TYR A 283 2.74 19.76 -5.97
N LEU A 284 2.97 18.48 -6.34
CA LEU A 284 3.40 18.10 -7.68
C LEU A 284 2.34 18.35 -8.76
N VAL A 285 1.04 18.29 -8.44
CA VAL A 285 -0.03 18.38 -9.45
C VAL A 285 0.13 19.62 -10.32
N LYS A 286 0.36 20.79 -9.70
CA LYS A 286 0.56 22.04 -10.42
C LYS A 286 1.82 22.00 -11.29
N ILE A 287 2.93 21.51 -10.74
CA ILE A 287 4.19 21.41 -11.48
C ILE A 287 3.99 20.52 -12.70
N MET A 288 3.41 19.35 -12.54
CA MET A 288 3.18 18.42 -13.65
C MET A 288 2.26 19.04 -14.71
N ASN A 289 1.22 19.78 -14.28
CA ASN A 289 0.31 20.47 -15.19
C ASN A 289 0.99 21.63 -15.96
N ASP A 290 1.83 22.42 -15.30
CA ASP A 290 2.51 23.58 -15.90
C ASP A 290 3.58 23.19 -16.93
N TYR A 291 4.12 21.97 -16.83
CA TYR A 291 5.18 21.45 -17.70
C TYR A 291 4.71 20.34 -18.66
N ASP A 292 3.40 20.20 -18.90
CA ASP A 292 2.82 19.19 -19.81
C ASP A 292 3.16 17.73 -19.45
N LEU A 293 3.30 17.44 -18.15
CA LEU A 293 3.65 16.13 -17.59
C LEU A 293 2.50 15.44 -16.81
N LEU A 294 1.39 16.12 -16.54
CA LEU A 294 0.24 15.58 -15.82
C LEU A 294 -0.63 14.73 -16.76
N PRO A 295 -0.83 13.43 -16.49
CA PRO A 295 -1.72 12.61 -17.32
C PRO A 295 -3.16 13.12 -17.28
N VAL A 296 -3.73 13.33 -18.46
CA VAL A 296 -5.12 13.75 -18.65
C VAL A 296 -5.77 12.92 -19.74
N HIS A 297 -6.95 12.36 -19.42
CA HIS A 297 -7.76 11.53 -20.30
C HIS A 297 -6.98 10.34 -20.87
N ASN A 298 -6.55 9.41 -20.00
CA ASN A 298 -5.73 8.24 -20.35
C ASN A 298 -4.44 8.64 -21.07
N PHE A 299 -3.68 9.56 -20.47
CA PHE A 299 -2.40 10.07 -21.02
C PHE A 299 -2.48 10.73 -22.41
N LYS A 300 -3.68 11.00 -22.96
CA LYS A 300 -3.84 11.75 -24.24
C LYS A 300 -3.22 13.12 -24.19
N TYR A 301 -3.32 13.78 -23.05
CA TYR A 301 -2.79 15.12 -22.82
C TYR A 301 -1.89 15.16 -21.59
N GLY A 302 -1.04 16.19 -21.53
CA GLY A 302 -0.10 16.43 -20.43
C GLY A 302 -0.52 17.55 -19.46
N SER A 303 -1.65 18.20 -19.72
CA SER A 303 -2.13 19.33 -18.93
C SER A 303 -3.62 19.57 -19.17
N HIS A 304 -4.28 20.20 -18.20
CA HIS A 304 -5.66 20.64 -18.30
C HIS A 304 -5.88 21.97 -17.53
N PRO A 305 -6.70 22.91 -18.02
CA PRO A 305 -6.98 24.17 -17.31
C PRO A 305 -7.59 23.96 -15.92
N GLU A 306 -8.32 22.87 -15.71
CA GLU A 306 -8.93 22.54 -14.42
C GLU A 306 -7.99 21.79 -13.46
N GLY A 307 -6.74 21.49 -13.85
CA GLY A 307 -5.76 20.84 -12.97
C GLY A 307 -5.52 21.59 -11.65
N GLU A 308 -5.67 22.92 -11.65
CA GLU A 308 -5.60 23.76 -10.44
C GLU A 308 -6.69 23.43 -9.41
N LYS A 309 -7.84 22.87 -9.81
CA LYS A 309 -8.94 22.50 -8.90
C LYS A 309 -8.62 21.31 -8.01
N ILE A 310 -7.58 20.55 -8.34
CA ILE A 310 -7.10 19.39 -7.58
C ILE A 310 -5.62 19.55 -7.18
N ALA A 311 -5.05 20.75 -7.33
CA ALA A 311 -3.66 21.03 -7.00
C ALA A 311 -3.44 21.28 -5.50
N GLY A 312 -2.16 21.37 -5.11
CA GLY A 312 -1.73 21.40 -3.71
C GLY A 312 -2.42 22.44 -2.81
N GLU A 313 -2.83 23.61 -3.31
CA GLU A 313 -3.50 24.63 -2.47
C GLU A 313 -4.90 24.21 -1.99
N VAL A 314 -5.58 23.36 -2.77
CA VAL A 314 -6.87 22.78 -2.36
C VAL A 314 -6.67 21.87 -1.16
N TRP A 315 -5.63 21.03 -1.22
CA TRP A 315 -5.31 20.06 -0.19
C TRP A 315 -4.70 20.70 1.05
N ARG A 316 -3.86 21.73 0.90
CA ARG A 316 -3.32 22.53 2.02
C ARG A 316 -4.42 23.00 2.97
N LYS A 317 -5.56 23.44 2.42
CA LYS A 317 -6.72 23.93 3.19
C LYS A 317 -7.53 22.82 3.87
N ARG A 318 -7.45 21.60 3.34
CA ARG A 318 -8.21 20.43 3.81
C ARG A 318 -7.41 19.57 4.80
N PHE A 319 -6.09 19.53 4.65
CA PHE A 319 -5.20 18.81 5.54
C PHE A 319 -5.05 19.51 6.88
N THR A 320 -5.05 18.72 7.95
CA THR A 320 -4.78 19.23 9.30
C THR A 320 -3.36 19.78 9.40
N GLN A 321 -3.25 21.07 9.71
CA GLN A 321 -1.96 21.77 9.78
C GLN A 321 -1.44 21.85 11.23
N GLY A 322 -0.14 22.16 11.36
CA GLY A 322 0.47 22.49 12.66
C GLY A 322 0.75 21.29 13.57
N ILE A 323 0.55 20.06 13.08
CA ILE A 323 0.89 18.82 13.78
C ILE A 323 2.02 18.08 13.03
N PRO A 324 2.91 17.34 13.71
CA PRO A 324 3.84 16.43 13.06
C PRO A 324 3.08 15.27 12.40
N ASP A 325 3.11 15.20 11.07
CA ASP A 325 2.36 14.22 10.27
C ASP A 325 3.31 13.26 9.53
N GLY A 326 4.14 12.57 10.30
CA GLY A 326 5.09 11.57 9.79
C GLY A 326 4.61 10.15 10.04
N CYS A 327 4.80 9.26 9.07
CA CYS A 327 4.53 7.82 9.21
C CYS A 327 5.45 7.08 10.22
N TRP A 328 6.39 7.76 10.86
CA TRP A 328 7.24 7.23 11.94
C TRP A 328 7.79 8.34 12.82
N TYR A 329 8.14 7.98 14.05
CA TYR A 329 8.73 8.90 15.03
C TYR A 329 9.97 9.62 14.50
N GLY A 330 10.00 10.93 14.68
CA GLY A 330 11.13 11.77 14.27
C GLY A 330 11.16 12.12 12.78
N CYS A 331 10.19 11.71 11.96
CA CYS A 331 10.18 12.09 10.55
C CYS A 331 9.91 13.58 10.32
N THR A 332 10.96 14.39 10.11
CA THR A 332 10.85 15.85 9.90
C THR A 332 10.13 16.25 8.63
N LEU A 333 10.14 15.40 7.59
CA LEU A 333 9.44 15.70 6.34
C LEU A 333 7.92 15.78 6.56
N SER A 334 7.36 14.90 7.39
CA SER A 334 5.95 14.93 7.82
C SER A 334 4.96 15.07 6.64
N CYS A 335 5.11 14.22 5.62
CA CYS A 335 4.32 14.29 4.38
C CYS A 335 2.99 13.52 4.41
N SER A 336 2.68 12.80 5.50
CA SER A 336 1.68 11.72 5.48
C SER A 336 0.22 12.15 5.53
N HIS A 337 -0.05 13.46 5.72
CA HIS A 337 -1.31 14.22 5.81
C HIS A 337 -2.65 13.48 5.76
N SER A 338 -3.64 13.97 6.50
CA SER A 338 -5.01 13.44 6.52
C SER A 338 -6.04 14.57 6.45
N VAL A 339 -7.15 14.30 5.78
CA VAL A 339 -8.39 15.08 5.86
C VAL A 339 -9.24 14.48 6.97
N ASP A 340 -9.40 15.22 8.06
CA ASP A 340 -10.09 14.72 9.25
C ASP A 340 -11.59 15.06 9.22
N GLY A 341 -12.43 14.15 9.74
CA GLY A 341 -13.87 14.40 9.89
C GLY A 341 -14.66 14.46 8.58
N TYR A 342 -14.20 13.80 7.53
CA TYR A 342 -14.90 13.72 6.24
C TYR A 342 -16.16 12.86 6.34
N ILE A 343 -17.26 13.30 5.73
CA ILE A 343 -18.53 12.55 5.70
C ILE A 343 -18.64 11.84 4.35
N LEU A 344 -18.63 10.51 4.39
CA LEU A 344 -18.75 9.69 3.17
C LEU A 344 -20.12 9.90 2.51
N LYS A 345 -20.12 10.07 1.20
CA LYS A 345 -21.29 10.40 0.38
C LYS A 345 -21.80 9.19 -0.40
N THR A 346 -20.97 8.17 -0.58
CA THR A 346 -21.22 7.01 -1.44
C THR A 346 -20.95 5.68 -0.72
N GLY A 347 -21.25 4.57 -1.39
CA GLY A 347 -20.87 3.23 -0.95
C GLY A 347 -21.57 2.71 0.33
N PRO A 348 -21.10 1.55 0.84
CA PRO A 348 -21.69 0.89 2.00
C PRO A 348 -21.50 1.67 3.31
N TYR A 349 -20.56 2.61 3.36
CA TYR A 349 -20.25 3.40 4.55
C TYR A 349 -20.75 4.84 4.46
N LYS A 350 -21.66 5.13 3.51
CA LYS A 350 -22.29 6.44 3.35
C LYS A 350 -22.84 6.99 4.66
N GLY A 351 -22.54 8.26 4.94
CA GLY A 351 -22.95 8.99 6.13
C GLY A 351 -22.04 8.81 7.34
N GLN A 352 -21.04 7.92 7.27
CA GLN A 352 -20.04 7.80 8.33
C GLN A 352 -19.04 8.95 8.28
N VAL A 353 -18.55 9.34 9.47
CA VAL A 353 -17.50 10.35 9.64
C VAL A 353 -16.16 9.62 9.78
N VAL A 354 -15.22 9.91 8.89
CA VAL A 354 -13.92 9.22 8.82
C VAL A 354 -12.77 10.20 8.72
N ASN A 355 -11.57 9.73 9.04
CA ASN A 355 -10.32 10.41 8.66
C ASN A 355 -9.79 9.74 7.39
N VAL A 356 -9.41 10.53 6.41
CA VAL A 356 -8.92 10.04 5.11
C VAL A 356 -7.45 10.39 4.98
N ASP A 357 -6.58 9.36 4.94
CA ASP A 357 -5.15 9.52 4.69
C ASP A 357 -4.89 9.95 3.24
N GLY A 358 -4.00 10.94 3.06
CA GLY A 358 -3.77 11.56 1.76
C GLY A 358 -4.94 12.46 1.31
N PRO A 359 -5.15 12.63 0.00
CA PRO A 359 -4.56 11.85 -1.08
C PRO A 359 -3.11 12.25 -1.39
N GLU A 360 -2.34 11.30 -1.89
CA GLU A 360 -1.00 11.54 -2.46
C GLU A 360 -1.12 11.96 -3.94
N TYR A 361 -0.05 12.53 -4.52
CA TYR A 361 0.00 12.99 -5.93
C TYR A 361 -0.49 11.93 -6.91
N GLU A 362 0.04 10.72 -6.81
CA GLU A 362 -0.28 9.60 -7.71
C GLU A 362 -1.78 9.26 -7.68
N THR A 363 -2.39 9.28 -6.49
CA THR A 363 -3.84 9.10 -6.38
C THR A 363 -4.58 10.24 -7.06
N ILE A 364 -4.20 11.50 -6.80
CA ILE A 364 -4.88 12.67 -7.38
C ILE A 364 -4.79 12.66 -8.91
N ALA A 365 -3.61 12.38 -9.47
CA ALA A 365 -3.42 12.36 -10.90
C ALA A 365 -4.15 11.16 -11.53
N GLY A 366 -4.06 9.97 -10.93
CA GLY A 366 -4.66 8.76 -11.48
C GLY A 366 -6.18 8.76 -11.44
N VAL A 367 -6.80 8.97 -10.28
CA VAL A 367 -8.26 8.95 -10.16
C VAL A 367 -8.92 10.29 -10.49
N GLY A 368 -8.12 11.36 -10.56
CA GLY A 368 -8.54 12.69 -10.94
C GLY A 368 -8.26 12.99 -12.41
N SER A 369 -7.15 13.67 -12.69
CA SER A 369 -6.86 14.24 -14.02
C SER A 369 -6.83 13.20 -15.13
N ASN A 370 -6.25 12.03 -14.89
CA ASN A 370 -6.14 10.96 -15.89
C ASN A 370 -7.53 10.43 -16.30
N CYS A 371 -8.49 10.41 -15.35
CA CYS A 371 -9.91 10.11 -15.59
C CYS A 371 -10.75 11.34 -16.02
N GLY A 372 -10.15 12.53 -16.13
CA GLY A 372 -10.88 13.78 -16.42
C GLY A 372 -11.73 14.31 -15.26
N ILE A 373 -11.49 13.84 -14.03
CA ILE A 373 -12.22 14.21 -12.83
C ILE A 373 -11.44 15.31 -12.07
N PHE A 374 -12.00 16.52 -12.04
CA PHE A 374 -11.41 17.68 -11.36
C PHE A 374 -12.18 18.11 -10.10
N ASP A 375 -12.90 17.17 -9.49
CA ASP A 375 -13.61 17.36 -8.21
C ASP A 375 -12.77 16.78 -7.05
N PRO A 376 -12.25 17.61 -6.13
CA PRO A 376 -11.49 17.13 -4.98
C PRO A 376 -12.31 16.26 -4.02
N ASP A 377 -13.64 16.38 -3.96
CA ASP A 377 -14.45 15.49 -3.12
C ASP A 377 -14.55 14.09 -3.73
N ALA A 378 -14.68 13.97 -5.05
CA ALA A 378 -14.66 12.69 -5.75
C ALA A 378 -13.29 12.00 -5.62
N VAL A 379 -12.19 12.76 -5.77
CA VAL A 379 -10.83 12.22 -5.54
C VAL A 379 -10.68 11.68 -4.12
N LEU A 380 -11.23 12.37 -3.12
CA LEU A 380 -11.15 11.94 -1.73
C LEU A 380 -11.99 10.68 -1.45
N GLU A 381 -13.19 10.56 -2.04
CA GLU A 381 -14.01 9.34 -1.99
C GLU A 381 -13.29 8.15 -2.62
N LEU A 382 -12.74 8.33 -3.82
CA LEU A 382 -11.99 7.28 -4.54
C LEU A 382 -10.75 6.85 -3.75
N ASN A 383 -10.00 7.81 -3.18
CA ASN A 383 -8.85 7.53 -2.31
C ASN A 383 -9.27 6.70 -1.08
N PHE A 384 -10.30 7.14 -0.36
CA PHE A 384 -10.79 6.44 0.83
C PHE A 384 -11.23 5.01 0.52
N TYR A 385 -11.97 4.83 -0.57
CA TYR A 385 -12.49 3.51 -0.94
C TYR A 385 -11.42 2.59 -1.52
N CYS A 386 -10.41 3.11 -2.21
CA CYS A 386 -9.23 2.33 -2.62
C CYS A 386 -8.51 1.78 -1.38
N ASP A 387 -8.23 2.64 -0.39
CA ASP A 387 -7.61 2.21 0.87
C ASP A 387 -8.49 1.21 1.62
N THR A 388 -9.79 1.48 1.69
CA THR A 388 -10.76 0.64 2.40
C THR A 388 -10.89 -0.76 1.80
N TYR A 389 -10.98 -0.86 0.47
CA TYR A 389 -11.09 -2.12 -0.25
C TYR A 389 -9.74 -2.78 -0.52
N GLY A 390 -8.62 -2.11 -0.21
CA GLY A 390 -7.27 -2.61 -0.49
C GLY A 390 -7.01 -2.70 -1.99
N ILE A 391 -7.23 -1.62 -2.73
CA ILE A 391 -7.03 -1.49 -4.18
C ILE A 391 -5.95 -0.43 -4.45
N ASP A 392 -5.03 -0.70 -5.38
CA ASP A 392 -4.01 0.25 -5.83
C ASP A 392 -4.64 1.45 -6.55
N THR A 393 -4.46 2.67 -6.02
CA THR A 393 -5.03 3.89 -6.61
C THR A 393 -4.45 4.21 -7.99
N ILE A 394 -3.17 3.92 -8.23
CA ILE A 394 -2.53 4.14 -9.53
C ILE A 394 -3.15 3.22 -10.58
N SER A 395 -3.12 1.91 -10.29
CA SER A 395 -3.65 0.92 -11.22
C SER A 395 -5.15 1.12 -11.45
N PHE A 396 -5.93 1.43 -10.39
CA PHE A 396 -7.34 1.77 -10.50
C PHE A 396 -7.59 3.02 -11.36
N GLY A 397 -6.84 4.11 -11.14
CA GLY A 397 -6.96 5.34 -11.92
C GLY A 397 -6.65 5.11 -13.40
N THR A 398 -5.48 4.54 -13.69
CA THR A 398 -5.03 4.28 -15.07
C THR A 398 -5.93 3.27 -15.79
N LEU A 399 -6.39 2.20 -15.14
CA LEU A 399 -7.33 1.25 -15.76
C LEU A 399 -8.71 1.88 -16.00
N THR A 400 -9.16 2.77 -15.11
CA THR A 400 -10.44 3.47 -15.28
C THR A 400 -10.36 4.45 -16.45
N ALA A 401 -9.26 5.18 -16.60
CA ALA A 401 -9.03 6.04 -17.73
C ALA A 401 -9.01 5.27 -19.07
N PHE A 402 -8.37 4.09 -19.10
CA PHE A 402 -8.40 3.18 -20.26
C PHE A 402 -9.83 2.72 -20.60
N VAL A 403 -10.61 2.33 -19.60
CA VAL A 403 -12.03 1.97 -19.77
C VAL A 403 -12.84 3.16 -20.29
N MET A 404 -12.56 4.37 -19.79
CA MET A 404 -13.24 5.58 -20.24
C MET A 404 -12.98 5.88 -21.71
N GLU A 405 -11.73 5.72 -22.15
CA GLU A 405 -11.39 5.85 -23.55
C GLU A 405 -12.06 4.78 -24.43
N CYS A 406 -12.10 3.53 -23.96
CA CYS A 406 -12.80 2.46 -24.68
C CYS A 406 -14.31 2.75 -24.82
N TYR A 407 -14.93 3.34 -23.79
CA TYR A 407 -16.33 3.73 -23.83
C TYR A 407 -16.58 4.84 -24.84
N GLU A 408 -15.78 5.92 -24.83
CA GLU A 408 -15.91 7.02 -25.78
C GLU A 408 -15.59 6.60 -27.23
N ALA A 409 -14.71 5.61 -27.41
CA ALA A 409 -14.42 5.02 -28.72
C ALA A 409 -15.50 4.03 -29.22
N GLY A 410 -16.52 3.74 -28.40
CA GLY A 410 -17.60 2.81 -28.74
C GLY A 410 -17.22 1.32 -28.64
N VAL A 411 -16.05 1.00 -28.07
CA VAL A 411 -15.66 -0.38 -27.74
C VAL A 411 -16.51 -0.91 -26.59
N LEU A 412 -16.77 -0.06 -25.60
CA LEU A 412 -17.69 -0.33 -24.51
C LEU A 412 -18.95 0.51 -24.67
N ASN A 413 -20.04 0.07 -24.04
CA ASN A 413 -21.30 0.79 -24.02
C ASN A 413 -22.05 0.49 -22.71
N LYS A 414 -23.18 1.18 -22.50
CA LYS A 414 -23.99 1.07 -21.29
C LYS A 414 -24.48 -0.35 -20.99
N GLU A 415 -24.68 -1.20 -21.99
CA GLU A 415 -25.09 -2.60 -21.78
C GLU A 415 -23.92 -3.42 -21.24
N ILE A 416 -22.75 -3.34 -21.90
CA ILE A 416 -21.54 -4.08 -21.49
C ILE A 416 -21.09 -3.66 -20.08
N THR A 417 -21.15 -2.37 -19.76
CA THR A 417 -20.73 -1.84 -18.45
C THR A 417 -21.78 -2.01 -17.35
N GLY A 418 -22.88 -2.73 -17.60
CA GLY A 418 -23.93 -2.95 -16.60
C GLY A 418 -24.65 -1.67 -16.18
N GLY A 419 -24.75 -0.68 -17.06
CA GLY A 419 -25.43 0.59 -16.83
C GLY A 419 -24.52 1.79 -16.56
N LEU A 420 -23.21 1.57 -16.35
CA LEU A 420 -22.26 2.63 -16.04
C LEU A 420 -21.89 3.44 -17.29
N GLU A 421 -22.05 4.77 -17.23
CA GLU A 421 -21.64 5.67 -18.31
C GLU A 421 -20.20 6.15 -18.07
N LEU A 422 -19.24 5.28 -18.35
CA LEU A 422 -17.82 5.51 -18.10
C LEU A 422 -17.21 6.42 -19.18
N ASN A 423 -17.66 7.66 -19.32
CA ASN A 423 -16.98 8.69 -20.14
C ASN A 423 -16.01 9.49 -19.25
N PHE A 424 -15.04 10.20 -19.83
CA PHE A 424 -14.13 11.04 -19.05
C PHE A 424 -14.91 12.08 -18.22
N GLY A 425 -14.49 12.26 -16.97
CA GLY A 425 -15.11 13.17 -16.02
C GLY A 425 -16.34 12.63 -15.29
N ASN A 426 -16.83 11.43 -15.60
CA ASN A 426 -17.94 10.83 -14.85
C ASN A 426 -17.47 10.19 -13.52
N ALA A 427 -17.34 11.04 -12.50
CA ALA A 427 -16.92 10.64 -11.16
C ALA A 427 -17.87 9.62 -10.51
N GLU A 428 -19.20 9.76 -10.69
CA GLU A 428 -20.18 8.86 -10.09
C GLU A 428 -20.02 7.43 -10.63
N ALA A 429 -19.82 7.28 -11.94
CA ALA A 429 -19.59 5.98 -12.56
C ALA A 429 -18.24 5.36 -12.12
N ALA A 430 -17.18 6.16 -11.98
CA ALA A 430 -15.89 5.70 -11.48
C ALA A 430 -15.97 5.21 -10.02
N ILE A 431 -16.69 5.93 -9.15
CA ILE A 431 -16.89 5.54 -7.75
C ILE A 431 -17.71 4.25 -7.68
N GLU A 432 -18.79 4.13 -8.46
CA GLU A 432 -19.56 2.88 -8.48
C GLU A 432 -18.76 1.70 -9.05
N LEU A 433 -17.92 1.93 -10.06
CA LEU A 433 -16.99 0.90 -10.55
C LEU A 433 -16.08 0.37 -9.43
N LEU A 434 -15.52 1.27 -8.62
CA LEU A 434 -14.70 0.91 -7.46
C LEU A 434 -15.50 0.11 -6.42
N HIS A 435 -16.76 0.47 -6.16
CA HIS A 435 -17.61 -0.31 -5.27
C HIS A 435 -17.93 -1.70 -5.83
N GLN A 436 -18.19 -1.83 -7.14
CA GLN A 436 -18.38 -3.13 -7.80
C GLN A 436 -17.12 -4.00 -7.69
N MET A 437 -15.92 -3.42 -7.82
CA MET A 437 -14.64 -4.11 -7.58
C MET A 437 -14.53 -4.59 -6.14
N GLY A 438 -14.92 -3.76 -5.16
CA GLY A 438 -14.96 -4.12 -3.75
C GLY A 438 -15.92 -5.27 -3.42
N ARG A 439 -16.98 -5.45 -4.22
CA ARG A 439 -17.98 -6.54 -4.09
C ARG A 439 -17.72 -7.74 -5.00
N GLY A 440 -16.82 -7.61 -5.97
CA GLY A 440 -16.53 -8.65 -6.96
C GLY A 440 -17.66 -8.92 -7.94
N GLU A 441 -18.43 -7.89 -8.32
CA GLU A 441 -19.61 -8.03 -9.18
C GLU A 441 -19.58 -7.12 -10.41
N GLY A 442 -20.54 -7.33 -11.30
CA GLY A 442 -20.77 -6.46 -12.45
C GLY A 442 -19.54 -6.25 -13.32
N PHE A 443 -19.39 -5.03 -13.83
CA PHE A 443 -18.23 -4.65 -14.64
C PHE A 443 -16.96 -4.50 -13.78
N GLY A 444 -17.10 -4.26 -12.47
CA GLY A 444 -15.98 -4.22 -11.53
C GLY A 444 -15.18 -5.52 -11.48
N ALA A 445 -15.84 -6.68 -11.59
CA ALA A 445 -15.17 -7.98 -11.65
C ALA A 445 -14.25 -8.12 -12.89
N ILE A 446 -14.59 -7.45 -14.00
CA ILE A 446 -13.80 -7.42 -15.23
C ILE A 446 -12.69 -6.37 -15.12
N ALA A 447 -13.04 -5.14 -14.72
CA ALA A 447 -12.11 -4.03 -14.62
C ALA A 447 -10.95 -4.31 -13.65
N GLY A 448 -11.26 -4.96 -12.53
CA GLY A 448 -10.28 -5.30 -11.50
C GLY A 448 -9.21 -6.32 -11.90
N GLN A 449 -9.28 -6.89 -13.11
CA GLN A 449 -8.26 -7.80 -13.63
C GLN A 449 -7.04 -7.05 -14.24
N GLY A 450 -7.09 -5.72 -14.32
CA GLY A 450 -6.03 -4.87 -14.88
C GLY A 450 -6.07 -4.76 -16.40
N ILE A 451 -5.38 -3.75 -16.95
CA ILE A 451 -5.43 -3.38 -18.38
C ILE A 451 -5.05 -4.57 -19.26
N ARG A 452 -3.97 -5.28 -18.92
CA ARG A 452 -3.50 -6.43 -19.71
C ARG A 452 -4.59 -7.47 -19.94
N ARG A 453 -5.34 -7.81 -18.88
CA ARG A 453 -6.40 -8.82 -18.97
C ARG A 453 -7.66 -8.25 -19.62
N MET A 454 -8.01 -7.00 -19.33
CA MET A 454 -9.11 -6.32 -20.02
C MET A 454 -8.91 -6.27 -21.53
N LYS A 455 -7.69 -5.99 -22.02
CA LYS A 455 -7.40 -6.00 -23.47
C LYS A 455 -7.76 -7.35 -24.12
N GLN A 456 -7.45 -8.46 -23.44
CA GLN A 456 -7.80 -9.80 -23.92
C GLN A 456 -9.32 -10.02 -23.90
N ILE A 457 -9.97 -9.71 -22.77
CA ILE A 457 -11.43 -9.88 -22.59
C ILE A 457 -12.18 -9.05 -23.65
N PHE A 458 -11.82 -7.79 -23.85
CA PHE A 458 -12.54 -6.91 -24.78
C PHE A 458 -12.37 -7.36 -26.24
N ALA A 459 -11.21 -7.88 -26.60
CA ALA A 459 -10.99 -8.45 -27.93
C ALA A 459 -11.78 -9.75 -28.15
N GLU A 460 -11.73 -10.67 -27.17
CA GLU A 460 -12.35 -12.00 -27.26
C GLU A 460 -13.88 -11.96 -27.14
N GLU A 461 -14.41 -11.14 -26.23
CA GLU A 461 -15.83 -11.13 -25.87
C GLU A 461 -16.61 -9.98 -26.52
N TYR A 462 -15.98 -8.84 -26.77
CA TYR A 462 -16.65 -7.63 -27.29
C TYR A 462 -16.21 -7.25 -28.72
N GLY A 463 -15.35 -8.04 -29.34
CA GLY A 463 -14.90 -7.84 -30.71
C GLY A 463 -14.08 -6.56 -30.92
N ALA A 464 -13.46 -6.05 -29.86
CA ALA A 464 -12.62 -4.86 -29.91
C ALA A 464 -11.36 -5.11 -30.75
N ASP A 465 -10.89 -4.09 -31.47
CA ASP A 465 -9.64 -4.17 -32.23
C ASP A 465 -8.43 -4.29 -31.28
N PRO A 466 -7.68 -5.41 -31.30
CA PRO A 466 -6.52 -5.58 -30.44
C PRO A 466 -5.43 -4.53 -30.64
N ALA A 467 -5.28 -3.97 -31.85
CA ALA A 467 -4.29 -2.94 -32.13
C ALA A 467 -4.65 -1.64 -31.40
N PHE A 468 -5.91 -1.20 -31.54
CA PHE A 468 -6.43 -0.04 -30.80
C PHE A 468 -6.26 -0.20 -29.29
N LEU A 469 -6.67 -1.34 -28.73
CA LEU A 469 -6.53 -1.62 -27.30
C LEU A 469 -5.07 -1.59 -26.83
N GLN A 470 -4.13 -2.03 -27.67
CA GLN A 470 -2.71 -2.00 -27.35
C GLN A 470 -2.12 -0.59 -27.39
N ASP A 471 -2.61 0.28 -28.27
CA ASP A 471 -2.14 1.67 -28.41
C ASP A 471 -2.54 2.55 -27.22
N ILE A 472 -3.73 2.33 -26.65
CA ILE A 472 -4.27 3.15 -25.56
C ILE A 472 -4.10 2.50 -24.17
N GLY A 473 -3.75 1.22 -24.12
CA GLY A 473 -3.62 0.47 -22.87
C GLY A 473 -2.29 0.78 -22.16
N MET A 474 -2.30 1.78 -21.29
CA MET A 474 -1.13 2.28 -20.54
C MET A 474 -0.65 1.31 -19.44
N GLU A 475 -0.13 0.16 -19.86
CA GLU A 475 0.56 -0.84 -19.03
C GLU A 475 1.85 -1.33 -19.68
N ALA A 476 2.84 -1.69 -18.85
CA ALA A 476 4.00 -2.43 -19.30
C ALA A 476 4.34 -3.54 -18.31
N LYS A 477 4.74 -4.71 -18.83
CA LYS A 477 4.98 -5.93 -18.04
C LYS A 477 3.78 -6.37 -17.17
N GLY A 478 2.58 -5.84 -17.42
CA GLY A 478 1.35 -6.22 -16.73
C GLY A 478 1.02 -5.28 -15.59
N LEU A 479 1.76 -4.17 -15.45
CA LEU A 479 1.53 -3.15 -14.44
C LEU A 479 1.22 -1.83 -15.15
N GLU A 480 0.16 -1.17 -14.70
CA GLU A 480 -0.28 0.14 -15.18
C GLU A 480 0.80 1.19 -14.98
N TYR A 481 0.88 2.21 -15.84
CA TYR A 481 1.86 3.30 -15.67
C TYR A 481 1.53 4.15 -14.44
N SER A 482 2.55 4.67 -13.76
CA SER A 482 2.34 5.73 -12.76
C SER A 482 2.20 7.10 -13.44
N GLU A 483 1.82 8.11 -12.68
CA GLU A 483 1.15 9.28 -13.22
C GLU A 483 2.11 10.37 -13.71
N TYR A 484 2.97 10.03 -14.67
CA TYR A 484 3.89 10.95 -15.34
C TYR A 484 3.89 10.73 -16.85
N VAL A 485 3.48 11.74 -17.62
CA VAL A 485 3.61 11.70 -19.08
C VAL A 485 5.09 11.75 -19.44
N SER A 486 5.57 10.72 -20.13
CA SER A 486 7.01 10.50 -20.36
C SER A 486 7.51 11.06 -21.70
N LYS A 487 6.64 11.68 -22.52
CA LYS A 487 6.93 12.07 -23.91
C LYS A 487 8.19 12.94 -24.06
N GLU A 488 8.50 13.78 -23.07
CA GLU A 488 9.63 14.73 -23.10
C GLU A 488 10.87 14.25 -22.31
N SER A 489 10.82 13.05 -21.71
CA SER A 489 11.89 12.55 -20.86
C SER A 489 12.28 11.12 -21.23
N LEU A 490 13.36 10.99 -22.03
CA LEU A 490 13.97 9.69 -22.33
C LEU A 490 14.41 8.95 -21.06
N ALA A 491 14.80 9.68 -20.01
CA ALA A 491 15.12 9.10 -18.72
C ALA A 491 13.90 8.46 -18.05
N GLN A 492 12.73 9.12 -18.10
CA GLN A 492 11.48 8.57 -17.57
C GLN A 492 11.00 7.38 -18.40
N GLN A 493 11.06 7.47 -19.73
CA GLN A 493 10.74 6.35 -20.63
C GLN A 493 11.63 5.13 -20.34
N GLY A 494 12.94 5.35 -20.20
CA GLY A 494 13.88 4.32 -19.80
C GLY A 494 13.58 3.76 -18.41
N GLY A 495 13.18 4.63 -17.46
CA GLY A 495 12.75 4.25 -16.11
C GLY A 495 11.59 3.24 -16.14
N TYR A 496 10.49 3.59 -16.83
CA TYR A 496 9.33 2.72 -17.02
C TYR A 496 9.62 1.45 -17.83
N GLY A 497 10.45 1.57 -18.86
CA GLY A 497 10.82 0.43 -19.71
C GLY A 497 11.73 -0.58 -19.01
N LEU A 498 12.70 -0.13 -18.21
CA LEU A 498 13.77 -0.96 -17.64
C LEU A 498 13.52 -1.39 -16.19
N THR A 499 12.57 -0.77 -15.48
CA THR A 499 12.21 -1.21 -14.12
C THR A 499 11.80 -2.68 -14.11
N ASN A 500 12.37 -3.45 -13.17
CA ASN A 500 12.18 -4.91 -13.08
C ASN A 500 10.71 -5.29 -12.83
N LYS A 501 10.00 -4.49 -12.03
CA LYS A 501 8.65 -4.82 -11.56
C LYS A 501 7.52 -4.33 -12.48
N GLY A 502 7.84 -3.51 -13.48
CA GLY A 502 6.86 -2.73 -14.23
C GLY A 502 6.86 -1.25 -13.84
N PRO A 503 6.27 -0.40 -14.71
CA PRO A 503 6.33 1.06 -14.65
C PRO A 503 5.74 1.62 -13.36
#